data_AF-A0A6C0F3V7-F1
#
_entry.id   AF-A0A6C0F3V7-F1
#
_cell.length_a   1.000
_cell.length_b   1.000
_cell.length_c   1.000
_cell.angle_alpha   90.00
_cell.angle_beta   90.00
_cell.angle_gamma   90.00
#
_symmetry.space_group_name_H-M   'P 1'
#
loop_
_entity.id
_entity.type
_entity.pdbx_description
1 polymer ?
#
loop_
_entity_poly.entity_id
_entity_poly.type
_entity_poly.pdbx_seq_one_letter_code
_entity_poly.pdbx_strand_id
1 'polypeptide(L)'
;MALTSKAPTVLRTWGKHLILDAAGCSPKMIGNPVVVSSFARSLVKRIDMVPYGDPQVVMFGTGNKKGYTLIQLIETSNIAAHFVEENNSMYLDVFSCKDFDPQVVKDTVSEYFDAKRFRTKVMLRQAPLFHETVPSGGACTIGAVDSPNLA
;
A
#
# COMPACT_ATOMS: atom_id res chain seq x y z
N MET A 1 -4.76 -35.47 16.38
CA MET A 1 -3.91 -34.57 15.57
C MET A 1 -4.22 -33.14 16.01
N ALA A 2 -3.29 -32.49 16.70
CA ALA A 2 -3.49 -31.12 17.17
C ALA A 2 -3.19 -30.15 16.01
N LEU A 3 -4.21 -29.40 15.58
CA LEU A 3 -4.06 -28.26 14.68
C LEU A 3 -3.43 -27.12 15.48
N THR A 4 -2.12 -26.92 15.35
CA THR A 4 -1.45 -25.75 15.90
C THR A 4 -1.78 -24.54 15.04
N SER A 5 -2.80 -23.77 15.42
CA SER A 5 -3.07 -22.46 14.84
C SER A 5 -1.89 -21.54 15.16
N LYS A 6 -1.12 -21.15 14.14
CA LYS A 6 -0.02 -20.20 14.28
C LYS A 6 -0.61 -18.84 14.70
N ALA A 7 -0.24 -18.36 15.88
CA ALA A 7 -0.70 -17.07 16.40
C ALA A 7 -0.34 -15.94 15.41
N PRO A 8 -1.17 -14.89 15.26
CA PRO A 8 -0.89 -13.80 14.35
C PRO A 8 0.43 -13.12 14.74
N THR A 9 1.35 -13.01 13.81
CA THR A 9 2.62 -12.29 14.00
C THR A 9 2.29 -10.80 14.17
N VAL A 10 2.21 -10.33 15.41
CA VAL A 10 2.03 -8.89 15.68
C VAL A 10 3.27 -8.16 15.16
N LEU A 11 3.09 -7.38 14.10
CA LEU A 11 4.16 -6.56 13.55
C LEU A 11 4.58 -5.53 14.61
N ARG A 12 5.84 -5.59 15.06
CA ARG A 12 6.48 -4.55 15.88
C ARG A 12 6.80 -3.27 15.08
N THR A 13 6.15 -3.09 13.94
CA THR A 13 6.43 -2.06 12.95
C THR A 13 5.12 -1.42 12.50
N TRP A 14 5.13 -0.13 12.14
CA TRP A 14 3.95 0.58 11.61
C TRP A 14 3.24 -0.17 10.47
N GLY A 15 4.01 -0.85 9.60
CA GLY A 15 3.42 -1.70 8.56
C GLY A 15 4.44 -2.38 7.66
N LYS A 16 3.94 -3.07 6.63
CA LYS A 16 4.72 -3.70 5.56
C LYS A 16 4.45 -2.97 4.25
N HIS A 17 5.52 -2.72 3.48
CA HIS A 17 5.42 -2.18 2.14
C HIS A 17 6.08 -3.16 1.15
N LEU A 18 5.27 -3.70 0.24
CA LEU A 18 5.72 -4.46 -0.91
C LEU A 18 5.79 -3.53 -2.12
N ILE A 19 6.97 -3.45 -2.73
CA ILE A 19 7.21 -2.86 -4.04
C ILE A 19 7.34 -4.01 -5.04
N LEU A 20 6.55 -3.99 -6.11
CA LEU A 20 6.49 -5.04 -7.11
C LEU A 20 6.53 -4.43 -8.51
N ASP A 21 7.54 -4.82 -9.28
CA ASP A 21 7.59 -4.58 -10.72
C ASP A 21 7.15 -5.85 -11.43
N ALA A 22 6.27 -5.71 -12.41
CA ALA A 22 5.81 -6.78 -13.27
C ALA A 22 6.05 -6.44 -14.75
N ALA A 23 6.44 -7.46 -15.53
CA ALA A 23 6.68 -7.33 -16.96
C ALA A 23 5.98 -8.44 -17.75
N GLY A 24 5.67 -8.14 -19.02
CA GLY A 24 4.95 -9.04 -19.90
C GLY A 24 3.47 -9.15 -19.52
N CYS A 25 2.87 -8.07 -19.04
CA CYS A 25 1.44 -8.04 -18.76
C CYS A 25 0.65 -8.08 -20.08
N SER A 26 -0.61 -8.51 -20.02
CA SER A 26 -1.53 -8.46 -21.15
C SER A 26 -1.88 -7.00 -21.46
N PRO A 27 -1.59 -6.47 -22.67
CA PRO A 27 -1.90 -5.10 -23.05
C PRO A 27 -3.39 -4.78 -22.89
N LYS A 28 -4.25 -5.76 -23.24
CA LYS A 28 -5.70 -5.67 -23.12
C LYS A 28 -6.16 -5.47 -21.67
N MET A 29 -5.48 -6.10 -20.72
CA MET A 29 -5.87 -6.09 -19.31
C MET A 29 -5.40 -4.81 -18.62
N ILE A 30 -4.12 -4.44 -18.81
CA ILE A 30 -3.57 -3.21 -18.20
C ILE A 30 -4.18 -1.95 -18.82
N GLY A 31 -4.64 -2.01 -20.07
CA GLY A 31 -5.35 -0.94 -20.77
C GLY A 31 -6.86 -0.90 -20.52
N ASN A 32 -7.37 -1.64 -19.52
CA ASN A 32 -8.80 -1.65 -19.19
C ASN A 32 -9.04 -1.15 -17.76
N PRO A 33 -9.66 0.03 -17.57
CA PRO A 33 -9.85 0.63 -16.24
C PRO A 33 -10.82 -0.17 -15.37
N VAL A 34 -11.73 -0.95 -15.96
CA VAL A 34 -12.65 -1.83 -15.22
C VAL A 34 -11.90 -3.01 -14.64
N VAL A 35 -10.96 -3.58 -15.39
CA VAL A 35 -10.07 -4.65 -14.91
C VAL A 35 -9.18 -4.14 -13.79
N VAL A 36 -8.55 -2.97 -13.97
CA VAL A 36 -7.70 -2.33 -12.96
C VAL A 36 -8.48 -2.04 -11.67
N SER A 37 -9.71 -1.52 -11.76
CA SER A 37 -10.57 -1.29 -10.59
C SER A 37 -10.95 -2.59 -9.90
N SER A 38 -11.25 -3.64 -10.67
CA SER A 38 -11.60 -4.97 -10.14
C SER A 38 -10.42 -5.63 -9.44
N PHE A 39 -9.20 -5.48 -10.00
CA PHE A 39 -7.95 -5.92 -9.39
C PHE A 39 -7.77 -5.28 -8.02
N ALA A 40 -7.93 -3.95 -7.91
CA ALA A 40 -7.76 -3.23 -6.65
C ALA A 40 -8.71 -3.75 -5.57
N ARG A 41 -10.01 -3.87 -5.89
CA ARG A 41 -11.02 -4.39 -4.95
C ARG A 41 -10.74 -5.82 -4.51
N SER A 42 -10.32 -6.67 -5.45
CA SER A 42 -9.96 -8.06 -5.17
C SER A 42 -8.71 -8.17 -4.29
N LEU A 43 -7.68 -7.37 -4.59
CA LEU A 43 -6.44 -7.35 -3.83
C LEU A 43 -6.70 -6.93 -2.38
N VAL A 44 -7.47 -5.86 -2.14
CA VAL A 44 -7.86 -5.41 -0.79
C VAL A 44 -8.50 -6.55 0.01
N LYS A 45 -9.45 -7.27 -0.59
CA LYS A 45 -10.10 -8.42 0.03
C LYS A 45 -9.10 -9.56 0.33
N ARG A 46 -8.21 -9.86 -0.60
CA ARG A 46 -7.24 -10.98 -0.49
C ARG A 46 -6.16 -10.74 0.55
N ILE A 47 -5.78 -9.48 0.78
CA ILE A 47 -4.84 -9.10 1.87
C ILE A 47 -5.56 -8.79 3.18
N ASP A 48 -6.87 -9.05 3.25
CA ASP A 48 -7.72 -8.87 4.44
C ASP A 48 -7.63 -7.45 5.02
N MET A 49 -7.68 -6.45 4.13
CA MET A 49 -7.72 -5.02 4.46
C MET A 49 -9.10 -4.42 4.17
N VAL A 50 -9.35 -3.25 4.77
CA VAL A 50 -10.60 -2.51 4.60
C VAL A 50 -10.37 -1.35 3.61
N PRO A 51 -11.14 -1.27 2.51
CA PRO A 51 -11.03 -0.18 1.56
C PRO A 51 -11.61 1.12 2.13
N TYR A 52 -10.99 2.24 1.79
CA TYR A 52 -11.55 3.58 2.01
C TYR A 52 -11.93 4.19 0.66
N GLY A 53 -13.23 4.25 0.39
CA GLY A 53 -13.76 4.72 -0.89
C GLY A 53 -13.45 3.79 -2.07
N ASP A 54 -13.82 4.25 -3.27
CA ASP A 54 -13.63 3.51 -4.51
C ASP A 54 -12.21 3.66 -5.08
N PRO A 55 -11.71 2.67 -5.85
CA PRO A 55 -10.46 2.79 -6.57
C PRO A 55 -10.51 3.99 -7.53
N GLN A 56 -9.47 4.82 -7.49
CA GLN A 56 -9.28 5.90 -8.45
C GLN A 56 -8.39 5.40 -9.58
N VAL A 57 -8.93 5.34 -10.80
CA VAL A 57 -8.22 4.88 -11.99
C VAL A 57 -8.23 5.98 -13.04
N VAL A 58 -7.05 6.53 -13.32
CA VAL A 58 -6.89 7.71 -14.18
C VAL A 58 -5.90 7.39 -15.29
N MET A 59 -6.29 7.66 -16.55
CA MET A 59 -5.36 7.62 -17.67
C MET A 59 -4.48 8.87 -17.61
N PHE A 60 -3.16 8.70 -17.44
CA PHE A 60 -2.23 9.81 -17.34
C PHE A 60 -0.90 9.53 -18.05
N GLY A 61 -0.08 10.57 -18.22
CA GLY A 61 1.25 10.48 -18.81
C GLY A 61 1.27 10.69 -20.33
N THR A 62 2.48 10.82 -20.86
CA THR A 62 2.76 10.96 -22.30
C THR A 62 3.92 10.05 -22.70
N GLY A 63 4.03 9.74 -23.99
CA GLY A 63 5.11 8.91 -24.53
C GLY A 63 5.23 7.54 -23.82
N ASN A 64 6.45 7.21 -23.40
CA ASN A 64 6.83 5.94 -22.77
C ASN A 64 6.33 5.73 -21.33
N LYS A 65 5.56 6.68 -20.79
CA LYS A 65 4.97 6.61 -19.44
C LYS A 65 3.45 6.73 -19.47
N LYS A 66 2.84 6.69 -20.66
CA LYS A 66 1.39 6.73 -20.80
C LYS A 66 0.77 5.41 -20.33
N GLY A 67 -0.29 5.53 -19.54
CA GLY A 67 -1.19 4.45 -19.19
C GLY A 67 -1.99 4.76 -17.94
N TYR A 68 -2.61 3.74 -17.35
CA TYR A 68 -3.43 3.93 -16.17
C TYR A 68 -2.57 4.10 -14.91
N THR A 69 -3.01 4.99 -14.03
CA THR A 69 -2.58 5.06 -12.63
C THR A 69 -3.75 4.68 -11.75
N LEU A 70 -3.51 3.78 -10.80
CA LEU A 70 -4.45 3.32 -9.79
C LEU A 70 -4.02 3.86 -8.43
N ILE A 71 -4.97 4.40 -7.67
CA ILE A 71 -4.85 4.61 -6.22
C ILE A 71 -6.08 3.99 -5.54
N GLN A 72 -5.85 3.10 -4.59
CA GLN A 72 -6.86 2.60 -3.66
C GLN A 72 -6.41 2.90 -2.25
N LEU A 73 -7.15 3.77 -1.56
CA LEU A 73 -6.95 3.97 -0.13
C LEU A 73 -7.49 2.76 0.63
N ILE A 74 -6.76 2.35 1.66
CA ILE A 74 -7.19 1.34 2.63
C ILE A 74 -6.97 1.93 4.01
N GLU A 75 -7.62 1.42 5.05
CA GLU A 75 -7.52 2.02 6.39
C GLU A 75 -6.05 2.29 6.78
N THR A 76 -5.72 3.57 7.00
CA THR A 76 -4.39 4.08 7.40
C THR A 76 -3.23 3.82 6.42
N SER A 77 -3.50 3.41 5.17
CA SER A 77 -2.46 3.11 4.18
C SER A 77 -2.99 3.16 2.73
N ASN A 78 -2.28 2.58 1.75
CA ASN A 78 -2.70 2.65 0.34
C ASN A 78 -2.12 1.53 -0.54
N ILE A 79 -2.80 1.28 -1.64
CA ILE A 79 -2.30 0.53 -2.79
C ILE A 79 -2.20 1.51 -3.96
N ALA A 80 -1.02 1.60 -4.58
CA ALA A 80 -0.79 2.44 -5.75
C ALA A 80 -0.22 1.60 -6.88
N ALA A 81 -0.63 1.85 -8.13
CA ALA A 81 -0.03 1.20 -9.27
C ALA A 81 0.04 2.09 -10.51
N HIS A 82 1.08 1.89 -11.32
CA HIS A 82 1.24 2.50 -12.63
C HIS A 82 1.33 1.40 -13.69
N PHE A 83 0.53 1.51 -14.74
CA PHE A 83 0.48 0.61 -15.87
C PHE A 83 1.03 1.34 -17.09
N VAL A 84 1.99 0.75 -17.79
CA VAL A 84 2.64 1.39 -18.95
C VAL A 84 2.27 0.64 -20.23
N GLU A 85 1.55 1.33 -21.13
CA GLU A 85 1.05 0.74 -22.39
C GLU A 85 2.18 0.37 -23.36
N GLU A 86 3.27 1.14 -23.37
CA GLU A 86 4.35 0.99 -24.36
C GLU A 86 5.08 -0.35 -24.24
N ASN A 87 5.38 -0.79 -23.01
CA ASN A 87 6.19 -1.98 -22.74
C ASN A 87 5.44 -3.06 -21.94
N ASN A 88 4.14 -2.84 -21.69
CA ASN A 88 3.28 -3.72 -20.93
C ASN A 88 3.82 -4.07 -19.54
N SER A 89 4.38 -3.07 -18.86
CA SER A 89 4.84 -3.19 -17.47
C SER A 89 3.81 -2.65 -16.49
N MET A 90 3.95 -3.09 -15.25
CA MET A 90 3.20 -2.60 -14.09
C MET A 90 4.17 -2.37 -12.95
N TYR A 91 3.98 -1.26 -12.23
CA TYR A 91 4.71 -0.92 -11.02
C TYR A 91 3.68 -0.78 -9.90
N LEU A 92 3.80 -1.56 -8.84
CA LEU A 92 2.81 -1.71 -7.78
C LEU A 92 3.45 -1.50 -6.41
N ASP A 93 2.81 -0.65 -5.62
CA ASP A 93 3.09 -0.40 -4.22
C ASP A 93 1.90 -0.91 -3.40
N VAL A 94 2.14 -1.87 -2.49
CA VAL A 94 1.16 -2.35 -1.50
C VAL A 94 1.69 -2.00 -0.12
N PHE A 95 1.21 -0.89 0.43
CA PHE A 95 1.53 -0.47 1.79
C PHE A 95 0.35 -0.79 2.70
N SER A 96 0.57 -1.60 3.74
CA SER A 96 -0.44 -1.98 4.71
C SER A 96 0.10 -1.94 6.14
N CYS A 97 -0.72 -1.52 7.10
CA CYS A 97 -0.43 -1.66 8.53
C CYS A 97 -0.62 -3.11 9.03
N LYS A 98 -1.36 -3.93 8.27
CA LYS A 98 -1.57 -5.35 8.54
C LYS A 98 -0.57 -6.21 7.77
N ASP A 99 -0.16 -7.31 8.37
CA ASP A 99 0.69 -8.29 7.70
C ASP A 99 -0.06 -8.99 6.56
N PHE A 100 0.60 -9.18 5.42
CA PHE A 100 0.09 -9.95 4.29
C PHE A 100 1.22 -10.75 3.63
N ASP A 101 0.85 -11.82 2.93
CA ASP A 101 1.78 -12.62 2.15
C ASP A 101 2.03 -11.96 0.78
N PRO A 102 3.29 -11.57 0.44
CA PRO A 102 3.63 -11.05 -0.88
C PRO A 102 3.26 -11.99 -2.03
N GLN A 103 3.17 -13.30 -1.80
CA GLN A 103 2.78 -14.26 -2.84
C GLN A 103 1.31 -14.06 -3.26
N VAL A 104 0.41 -13.76 -2.32
CA VAL A 104 -1.00 -13.43 -2.62
C VAL A 104 -1.09 -12.23 -3.58
N VAL A 105 -0.21 -11.24 -3.41
CA VAL A 105 -0.14 -10.09 -4.31
C VAL A 105 0.32 -10.51 -5.71
N LYS A 106 1.40 -11.30 -5.82
CA LYS A 106 1.92 -11.81 -7.10
C LYS A 106 0.88 -12.66 -7.84
N ASP A 107 0.18 -13.54 -7.14
CA ASP A 107 -0.83 -14.41 -7.72
C ASP A 107 -2.01 -13.58 -8.24
N THR A 108 -2.43 -12.56 -7.49
CA THR A 108 -3.49 -11.64 -7.91
C THR A 108 -3.07 -10.81 -9.14
N VAL A 109 -1.81 -10.34 -9.20
CA VAL A 109 -1.29 -9.65 -10.39
C VAL A 109 -1.23 -10.59 -11.60
N SER A 110 -0.82 -11.85 -11.39
CA SER A 110 -0.76 -12.85 -12.46
C SER A 110 -2.17 -13.17 -13.01
N GLU A 111 -3.16 -13.31 -12.13
CA GLU A 111 -4.55 -13.61 -12.49
C GLU A 111 -5.21 -12.47 -13.28
N TYR A 112 -4.99 -11.21 -12.88
CA TYR A 112 -5.65 -10.07 -13.51
C TYR A 112 -4.94 -9.57 -14.77
N PHE A 113 -3.60 -9.71 -14.83
CA PHE A 113 -2.80 -9.05 -15.86
C PHE A 113 -1.91 -9.99 -16.65
N ASP A 114 -1.98 -11.31 -16.43
CA ASP A 114 -1.16 -12.32 -17.12
C ASP A 114 0.35 -12.06 -17.06
N ALA A 115 0.82 -11.32 -16.05
CA ALA A 115 2.23 -10.93 -15.90
C ALA A 115 3.16 -12.15 -15.90
N LYS A 116 4.30 -12.04 -16.60
CA LYS A 116 5.23 -13.17 -16.80
C LYS A 116 6.46 -13.14 -15.90
N ARG A 117 6.87 -11.95 -15.46
CA ARG A 117 8.09 -11.75 -14.67
C ARG A 117 7.83 -10.76 -13.57
N PHE A 118 8.42 -11.03 -12.41
CA PHE A 118 8.29 -10.20 -11.22
C PHE A 118 9.66 -9.84 -10.65
N ARG A 119 9.81 -8.60 -10.20
CA ARG A 119 10.84 -8.17 -9.25
C ARG A 119 10.13 -7.61 -8.03
N THR A 120 10.51 -8.05 -6.84
CA THR A 120 9.85 -7.60 -5.61
C THR A 120 10.86 -7.17 -4.55
N LYS A 121 10.52 -6.14 -3.80
CA LYS A 121 11.21 -5.72 -2.59
C LYS A 121 10.19 -5.55 -1.46
N VAL A 122 10.45 -6.18 -0.33
CA VAL A 122 9.64 -5.99 0.88
C VAL A 122 10.44 -5.14 1.85
N MET A 123 9.79 -4.16 2.47
CA MET A 123 10.35 -3.37 3.54
C MET A 123 9.34 -3.25 4.68
N LEU A 124 9.84 -3.27 5.91
CA LEU A 124 9.05 -2.90 7.07
C LEU A 124 9.10 -1.38 7.19
N ARG A 125 7.94 -0.77 7.42
CA ARG A 125 7.77 0.66 7.60
C ARG A 125 7.73 0.91 9.09
N GLN A 126 8.67 1.70 9.59
CA GLN A 126 8.75 2.10 10.98
C GLN A 126 9.50 3.44 11.05
N ALA A 127 8.82 4.50 11.48
CA ALA A 127 9.50 5.75 11.77
C ALA A 127 10.36 5.60 13.03
N PRO A 128 11.54 6.24 13.10
CA PRO A 128 12.32 6.29 14.33
C PRO A 128 11.54 7.04 15.41
N LEU A 129 11.75 6.66 16.67
CA LEU A 129 11.27 7.46 17.80
C LEU A 129 12.05 8.79 17.82
N PHE A 130 11.33 9.89 17.95
CA PHE A 130 11.95 11.18 18.23
C PHE A 130 12.13 11.30 19.75
N HIS A 131 13.37 11.29 20.23
CA HIS A 131 13.67 11.75 21.58
C HIS A 131 14.06 13.23 21.45
N GLU A 132 13.22 14.14 21.94
CA GLU A 132 13.70 15.47 22.29
C GLU A 132 14.69 15.28 23.43
N THR A 133 15.95 15.68 23.24
CA THR A 133 16.84 15.91 24.36
C THR A 133 16.22 17.04 25.18
N VAL A 134 15.48 16.69 26.24
CA VAL A 134 15.10 17.66 27.27
C VAL A 134 16.42 18.18 27.85
N PRO A 135 16.72 19.49 27.75
CA PRO A 135 17.88 20.04 28.43
C PRO A 135 17.71 19.77 29.92
N SER A 136 18.66 19.04 30.51
CA SER A 136 18.73 18.85 31.95
C SER A 136 19.03 20.21 32.60
N GLY A 137 18.00 20.91 33.03
CA GLY A 137 18.14 22.13 33.83
C GLY A 137 17.25 23.27 33.37
N GLY A 138 16.08 23.37 33.98
CA GLY A 138 15.20 24.52 33.86
C GLY A 138 13.86 24.19 34.49
N ALA A 139 13.73 24.43 35.79
CA ALA A 139 12.46 24.32 36.49
C ALA A 139 11.43 25.22 35.80
N CYS A 140 10.50 24.63 35.05
CA CYS A 140 9.37 25.36 34.49
C CYS A 140 8.27 25.35 35.54
N THR A 141 8.19 26.44 36.31
CA THR A 141 7.09 26.72 37.24
C THR A 141 5.80 26.82 36.43
N ILE A 142 4.87 25.89 36.66
CA ILE A 142 3.51 25.95 36.15
C ILE A 142 2.79 27.17 36.76
N GLY A 143 2.77 28.28 36.03
CA GLY A 143 1.78 29.32 36.21
C GLY A 143 0.46 28.82 35.62
N ALA A 144 -0.53 28.61 36.49
CA ALA A 144 -1.91 28.39 36.07
C ALA A 144 -2.36 29.58 35.22
N VAL A 145 -2.86 29.31 34.02
CA VAL A 145 -3.70 30.26 33.29
C VAL A 145 -5.00 29.56 32.90
N ASP A 146 -6.06 30.09 33.48
CA ASP A 146 -7.44 29.68 33.31
C ASP A 146 -7.86 29.68 31.83
N SER A 147 -8.62 28.66 31.44
CA SER A 147 -9.39 28.69 30.20
C SER A 147 -10.64 29.56 30.38
N PRO A 148 -10.97 30.41 29.40
CA PRO A 148 -12.37 30.65 29.10
C PRO A 148 -12.69 30.35 27.63
N ASN A 149 -13.67 29.46 27.49
CA ASN A 149 -14.75 29.40 26.50
C ASN A 149 -14.50 29.49 24.99
N LEU A 150 -15.03 28.47 24.31
CA LEU A 150 -16.03 28.51 23.24
C LEU A 150 -16.20 29.85 22.49
N ALA A 151 -15.97 29.76 21.18
CA ALA A 151 -16.92 30.16 20.14
C ALA A 151 -16.75 29.23 18.93
#